data_AF-A0A917ANK0-F1
#
_entry.id   AF-A0A917ANK0-F1
#
_cell.length_a   1.000
_cell.length_b   1.000
_cell.length_c   1.000
_cell.angle_alpha   90.00
_cell.angle_beta   90.00
_cell.angle_gamma   90.00
#
_symmetry.space_group_name_H-M   'P 1'
#
loop_
_entity.id
_entity.type
_entity.pdbx_description
1 polymer ?
#
loop_
_entity_poly.entity_id
_entity_poly.type
_entity_poly.pdbx_seq_one_letter_code
_entity_poly.pdbx_strand_id
1 'polypeptide(L)'
;MTDHPQPNWQDSLQPGDIVAFRFPHKDKSGAAPKTRPTLVLAKAKVADQTFVALAYGTTKIKKRRTAYHIPVTSEEERKVAGLDRPTVFDGARRIVVAAENSNFSVRRDIGSPVIGRLTCGSLHRMFAVSATIRAHQRKRRDQFGRLKLGRPSSHQSRSMLKPEEASHV
;
A
#
# COMPACT_ATOMS: atom_id res chain seq x y z
N MET A 1 -6.75 -39.01 10.06
CA MET A 1 -5.77 -37.94 10.35
C MET A 1 -6.49 -36.62 10.14
N THR A 2 -6.90 -35.95 11.22
CA THR A 2 -7.49 -34.61 11.15
C THR A 2 -6.40 -33.63 10.75
N ASP A 3 -6.47 -33.15 9.51
CA ASP A 3 -5.68 -32.04 9.00
C ASP A 3 -6.14 -30.79 9.74
N HIS A 4 -5.45 -30.44 10.83
CA HIS A 4 -5.65 -29.16 11.48
C HIS A 4 -5.01 -28.12 10.57
N PRO A 5 -5.78 -27.20 9.95
CA PRO A 5 -5.20 -26.18 9.09
C PRO A 5 -4.21 -25.39 9.94
N GLN A 6 -2.93 -25.53 9.64
CA GLN A 6 -1.91 -24.66 10.22
C GLN A 6 -2.34 -23.22 9.94
N PRO A 7 -2.36 -22.34 10.95
CA PRO A 7 -2.85 -20.98 10.76
C PRO A 7 -2.08 -20.32 9.61
N ASN A 8 -2.80 -20.11 8.50
CA ASN A 8 -2.27 -19.55 7.27
C ASN A 8 -1.80 -18.12 7.57
N TRP A 9 -0.48 -17.87 7.56
CA TRP A 9 0.07 -16.58 7.99
C TRP A 9 -0.50 -15.40 7.19
N GLN A 10 -0.89 -15.66 5.94
CA GLN A 10 -1.55 -14.74 5.02
C GLN A 10 -2.82 -14.15 5.66
N ASP A 11 -3.61 -14.99 6.32
CA ASP A 11 -4.85 -14.61 6.97
C ASP A 11 -4.63 -14.00 8.35
N SER A 12 -3.50 -14.29 9.00
CA SER A 12 -3.15 -13.70 10.30
C SER A 12 -2.39 -12.39 10.22
N LEU A 13 -1.82 -12.01 9.06
CA LEU A 13 -1.14 -10.72 8.87
C LEU A 13 -2.01 -9.55 9.32
N GLN A 14 -1.41 -8.63 10.09
CA GLN A 14 -2.03 -7.40 10.59
C GLN A 14 -1.17 -6.17 10.27
N PRO A 15 -1.80 -4.98 10.18
CA PRO A 15 -1.07 -3.73 10.24
C PRO A 15 -0.15 -3.67 11.46
N GLY A 16 1.10 -3.26 11.25
CA GLY A 16 2.15 -3.26 12.27
C GLY A 16 3.07 -4.47 12.22
N ASP A 17 2.71 -5.55 11.53
CA ASP A 17 3.62 -6.68 11.30
C ASP A 17 4.78 -6.28 10.41
N ILE A 18 5.95 -6.82 10.74
CA ILE A 18 7.16 -6.68 9.93
C ILE A 18 7.44 -8.03 9.30
N VAL A 19 7.55 -8.03 7.97
CA VAL A 19 7.69 -9.23 7.16
C VAL A 19 8.96 -9.15 6.30
N ALA A 20 9.62 -10.30 6.16
CA ALA A 20 10.72 -10.47 5.22
C ALA A 20 10.17 -10.58 3.79
N PHE A 21 10.51 -9.60 2.95
CA PHE A 21 9.98 -9.51 1.59
C PHE A 21 11.05 -9.07 0.58
N ARG A 22 11.04 -9.67 -0.62
CA ARG A 22 11.87 -9.27 -1.75
C ARG A 22 11.25 -8.08 -2.46
N PHE A 23 11.53 -6.88 -1.96
CA PHE A 23 10.93 -5.65 -2.47
C PHE A 23 11.44 -5.35 -3.90
N PRO A 24 10.56 -5.13 -4.91
CA PRO A 24 10.94 -4.86 -6.29
C PRO A 24 11.54 -3.45 -6.42
N HIS A 25 12.76 -3.29 -5.94
CA HIS A 25 13.58 -2.11 -6.13
C HIS A 25 14.48 -2.35 -7.36
N LYS A 26 14.52 -1.39 -8.28
CA LYS A 26 15.52 -1.36 -9.34
C LYS A 26 16.90 -1.13 -8.72
N ASP A 27 17.62 -2.20 -8.42
CA ASP A 27 19.05 -2.06 -8.13
C ASP A 27 19.76 -1.72 -9.44
N LYS A 28 20.53 -0.64 -9.44
CA LYS A 28 21.23 -0.17 -10.65
C LYS A 28 22.29 -1.18 -11.13
N SER A 29 22.64 -2.14 -10.27
CA SER A 29 23.60 -3.22 -10.53
C SER A 29 23.02 -4.40 -11.30
N GLY A 30 21.71 -4.45 -11.56
CA GLY A 30 21.07 -5.61 -12.20
C GLY A 30 20.94 -6.85 -11.30
N ALA A 31 21.36 -6.76 -10.02
CA ALA A 31 21.24 -7.86 -9.07
C ALA A 31 19.78 -8.11 -8.66
N ALA A 32 19.46 -9.38 -8.38
CA ALA A 32 18.14 -9.79 -7.89
C ALA A 32 17.76 -9.01 -6.60
N PRO A 33 16.49 -8.62 -6.42
CA PRO A 33 16.07 -7.87 -5.25
C PRO A 33 16.34 -8.61 -3.94
N LYS A 34 17.14 -7.99 -3.06
CA LYS A 34 17.46 -8.53 -1.74
C LYS A 34 16.22 -8.62 -0.85
N THR A 35 16.10 -9.68 -0.06
CA THR A 35 15.11 -9.79 1.02
C THR A 35 15.36 -8.71 2.06
N ARG A 36 14.31 -8.01 2.48
CA ARG A 36 14.38 -6.89 3.42
C ARG A 36 13.24 -6.95 4.43
N PRO A 37 13.42 -6.36 5.62
CA PRO A 37 12.30 -6.06 6.49
C PRO A 37 11.38 -5.04 5.80
N THR A 38 10.09 -5.35 5.76
CA THR A 38 9.04 -4.47 5.25
C THR A 38 7.89 -4.43 6.22
N LEU A 39 7.22 -3.29 6.31
CA LEU A 39 6.15 -3.06 7.28
C LEU A 39 4.79 -3.19 6.61
N VAL A 40 3.89 -3.98 7.20
CA VAL A 40 2.49 -4.04 6.80
C VAL A 40 1.78 -2.76 7.29
N LEU A 41 1.41 -1.88 6.37
CA LEU A 41 0.68 -0.64 6.68
C LEU A 41 -0.83 -0.83 6.76
N ALA A 42 -1.34 -1.76 5.95
CA ALA A 42 -2.76 -2.06 5.82
C ALA A 42 -2.95 -3.45 5.22
N LYS A 43 -4.08 -4.06 5.57
CA LYS A 43 -4.60 -5.28 4.96
C LYS A 43 -6.01 -5.00 4.45
N ALA A 44 -6.35 -5.59 3.31
CA ALA A 44 -7.68 -5.56 2.74
C ALA A 44 -8.00 -6.92 2.15
N LYS A 45 -9.26 -7.33 2.22
CA LYS A 45 -9.76 -8.51 1.51
C LYS A 45 -10.62 -8.03 0.34
N VAL A 46 -10.36 -8.55 -0.85
CA VAL A 46 -11.14 -8.26 -2.07
C VAL A 46 -11.54 -9.61 -2.66
N ALA A 47 -12.85 -9.87 -2.71
CA ALA A 47 -13.40 -11.21 -2.90
C ALA A 47 -12.73 -12.18 -1.90
N ASP A 48 -12.12 -13.27 -2.39
CA ASP A 48 -11.45 -14.26 -1.56
C ASP A 48 -9.93 -14.08 -1.45
N GLN A 49 -9.39 -12.99 -1.99
CA GLN A 49 -7.95 -12.72 -1.94
C GLN A 49 -7.59 -11.65 -0.91
N THR A 50 -6.56 -11.94 -0.11
CA THR A 50 -5.99 -10.99 0.84
C THR A 50 -4.89 -10.16 0.16
N PHE A 51 -4.98 -8.84 0.30
CA PHE A 51 -3.98 -7.89 -0.15
C PHE A 51 -3.38 -7.13 1.03
N VAL A 52 -2.08 -6.89 0.97
CA VAL A 52 -1.35 -6.11 1.98
C VAL A 52 -0.57 -4.97 1.34
N ALA A 53 -0.61 -3.81 2.00
CA ALA A 53 0.20 -2.66 1.66
C ALA A 53 1.51 -2.71 2.44
N LEU A 54 2.63 -2.86 1.74
CA LEU A 54 3.96 -3.00 2.35
C LEU A 54 4.79 -1.73 2.16
N ALA A 55 5.33 -1.18 3.24
CA ALA A 55 6.29 -0.09 3.23
C ALA A 55 7.73 -0.62 3.24
N TYR A 56 8.57 -0.02 2.40
CA TYR A 56 9.99 -0.33 2.31
C TYR A 56 10.76 0.13 3.55
N GLY A 57 11.47 -0.79 4.21
CA GLY A 57 12.42 -0.49 5.29
C GLY A 57 13.79 -0.07 4.77
N THR A 58 14.34 1.00 5.32
CA THR A 58 15.69 1.48 5.00
C THR A 58 16.46 1.97 6.21
N THR A 59 17.76 1.76 6.18
CA THR A 59 18.70 2.28 7.18
C THR A 59 19.37 3.57 6.70
N LYS A 60 19.28 3.85 5.38
CA LYS A 60 19.77 5.08 4.76
C LYS A 60 18.65 6.10 4.77
N ILE A 61 18.56 6.84 5.87
CA ILE A 61 17.51 7.85 6.07
C ILE A 61 17.73 9.02 5.10
N LYS A 62 16.75 9.29 4.25
CA LYS A 62 16.75 10.50 3.40
C LYS A 62 15.89 11.57 4.05
N LYS A 63 16.30 12.85 4.00
CA LYS A 63 15.55 13.96 4.62
C LYS A 63 14.23 14.33 3.89
N ARG A 64 13.88 13.67 2.79
CA ARG A 64 12.69 14.00 1.97
C ARG A 64 11.49 13.16 2.41
N ARG A 65 10.29 13.76 2.44
CA ARG A 65 8.99 13.09 2.71
C ARG A 65 8.89 12.44 4.11
N THR A 66 9.53 13.05 5.10
CA THR A 66 9.52 12.61 6.51
C THR A 66 8.12 12.47 7.11
N ALA A 67 7.12 13.17 6.57
CA ALA A 67 5.71 13.00 6.93
C ALA A 67 5.20 11.55 6.81
N TYR A 68 5.81 10.72 5.95
CA TYR A 68 5.46 9.31 5.78
C TYR A 68 6.43 8.33 6.47
N HIS A 69 7.41 8.85 7.19
CA HIS A 69 8.39 8.01 7.86
C HIS A 69 7.83 7.45 9.17
N ILE A 70 8.17 6.19 9.39
CA ILE A 70 7.87 5.43 10.60
C ILE A 70 9.23 4.89 11.10
N PRO A 71 9.93 5.66 11.95
CA PRO A 71 11.23 5.28 12.47
C PRO A 71 11.10 4.27 13.61
N VAL A 72 11.91 3.20 13.58
CA VAL A 72 12.11 2.27 14.69
C VAL A 72 13.57 2.37 15.11
N THR A 73 13.84 3.13 16.18
CA THR A 73 15.20 3.52 16.58
C THR A 73 15.59 3.02 17.96
N SER A 74 14.64 2.94 18.91
CA SER A 74 14.94 2.44 20.25
C SER A 74 15.34 0.96 20.17
N GLU A 75 16.26 0.56 21.03
CA GLU A 75 16.72 -0.82 21.07
C GLU A 75 15.61 -1.80 21.43
N GLU A 76 14.76 -1.44 22.40
CA GLU A 76 13.62 -2.25 22.83
C GLU A 76 12.62 -2.48 21.69
N GLU A 77 12.18 -1.43 20.99
CA GLU A 77 11.25 -1.59 19.87
C GLU A 77 11.91 -2.38 18.73
N ARG A 78 13.21 -2.17 18.46
CA ARG A 78 13.94 -2.94 17.44
C ARG A 78 13.97 -4.43 17.75
N LYS A 79 14.21 -4.80 19.01
CA LYS A 79 14.27 -6.22 19.43
C LYS A 79 12.92 -6.91 19.18
N VAL A 80 11.81 -6.28 19.56
CA VAL A 80 10.45 -6.82 19.32
C VAL A 80 10.08 -6.81 17.83
N ALA A 81 10.58 -5.81 17.10
CA ALA A 81 10.42 -5.68 15.65
C ALA A 81 11.27 -6.69 14.84
N GLY A 82 12.16 -7.44 15.48
CA GLY A 82 13.08 -8.36 14.80
C GLY A 82 14.11 -7.63 13.92
N LEU A 83 14.51 -6.42 14.32
CA LEU A 83 15.43 -5.56 13.58
C LEU A 83 16.80 -5.50 14.26
N ASP A 84 17.84 -5.79 13.48
CA ASP A 84 19.26 -5.69 13.88
C ASP A 84 19.72 -4.23 14.07
N ARG A 85 19.19 -3.32 13.25
CA ARG A 85 19.66 -1.92 13.18
C ARG A 85 18.51 -0.91 13.07
N PRO A 86 18.74 0.36 13.46
CA PRO A 86 17.75 1.42 13.29
C PRO A 86 17.23 1.47 11.86
N THR A 87 15.91 1.37 11.72
CA THR A 87 15.25 1.24 10.41
C THR A 87 14.10 2.21 10.33
N VAL A 88 13.99 2.89 9.20
CA VAL A 88 12.84 3.74 8.86
C VAL A 88 12.04 3.04 7.79
N PHE A 89 10.75 2.83 8.05
CA PHE A 89 9.80 2.40 7.03
C PHE A 89 9.23 3.63 6.33
N ASP A 90 9.39 3.70 5.01
CA ASP A 90 8.93 4.83 4.19
C ASP A 90 7.56 4.52 3.58
N GLY A 91 6.49 5.04 4.19
CA GLY A 91 5.12 4.84 3.70
C GLY A 91 4.83 5.53 2.35
N ALA A 92 5.71 6.44 1.90
CA ALA A 92 5.63 6.98 0.55
C ALA A 92 6.17 6.00 -0.51
N ARG A 93 7.05 5.07 -0.11
CA ARG A 93 7.58 3.97 -0.93
C ARG A 93 6.91 2.66 -0.53
N ARG A 94 5.64 2.55 -0.88
CA ARG A 94 4.84 1.35 -0.62
C ARG A 94 4.36 0.68 -1.89
N ILE A 95 4.14 -0.62 -1.80
CA ILE A 95 3.49 -1.45 -2.82
C ILE A 95 2.28 -2.14 -2.20
N VAL A 96 1.34 -2.56 -3.05
CA VAL A 96 0.26 -3.47 -2.65
C VAL A 96 0.50 -4.78 -3.36
N VAL A 97 0.47 -5.88 -2.61
CA VAL A 97 0.67 -7.24 -3.13
C VAL A 97 -0.37 -8.18 -2.55
N ALA A 98 -0.69 -9.24 -3.28
CA ALA A 98 -1.45 -10.36 -2.74
C ALA A 98 -0.63 -11.04 -1.62
N ALA A 99 -1.29 -11.58 -0.60
CA ALA A 99 -0.62 -12.30 0.47
C ALA A 99 0.06 -13.58 -0.03
N GLU A 100 -0.40 -14.15 -1.14
CA GLU A 100 0.18 -15.35 -1.78
C GLU A 100 1.42 -15.03 -2.65
N ASN A 101 1.88 -13.78 -2.67
CA ASN A 101 3.00 -13.37 -3.52
C ASN A 101 4.31 -14.10 -3.15
N SER A 102 4.96 -14.74 -4.13
CA SER A 102 6.19 -15.52 -3.91
C SER A 102 7.40 -14.71 -3.42
N ASN A 103 7.33 -13.38 -3.43
CA ASN A 103 8.37 -12.52 -2.86
C ASN A 103 8.37 -12.48 -1.32
N PHE A 104 7.34 -13.00 -0.65
CA PHE A 104 7.42 -13.26 0.78
C PHE A 104 8.49 -14.32 1.07
N SER A 105 9.45 -13.95 1.90
CA SER A 105 10.54 -14.85 2.30
C SER A 105 10.10 -15.65 3.52
N VAL A 106 9.29 -16.67 3.29
CA VAL A 106 8.81 -17.58 4.34
C VAL A 106 9.99 -18.36 4.92
N ARG A 107 10.21 -18.28 6.23
CA ARG A 107 11.22 -19.11 6.88
C ARG A 107 10.65 -20.51 7.10
N ARG A 108 11.43 -21.54 6.75
CA ARG A 108 10.98 -22.95 6.79
C ARG A 108 10.68 -23.46 8.20
N ASP A 109 11.36 -22.92 9.21
CA ASP A 109 11.25 -23.32 10.61
C ASP A 109 9.96 -22.86 11.29
N ILE A 110 9.51 -21.64 10.99
CA ILE A 110 8.30 -21.05 11.58
C ILE A 110 7.12 -21.00 10.60
N GLY A 111 7.32 -21.34 9.33
CA GLY A 111 6.28 -21.33 8.30
C GLY A 111 5.71 -19.94 7.99
N SER A 112 6.38 -18.86 8.38
CA SER A 112 5.89 -17.48 8.27
C SER A 112 6.98 -16.52 7.78
N PRO A 113 6.63 -15.45 7.02
CA PRO A 113 7.56 -14.37 6.70
C PRO A 113 7.62 -13.30 7.78
N VAL A 114 6.77 -13.37 8.82
CA VAL A 114 6.75 -12.40 9.92
C VAL A 114 8.02 -12.55 10.74
N ILE A 115 8.75 -11.45 10.91
CA ILE A 115 9.99 -11.40 11.71
C ILE A 115 9.80 -10.64 13.03
N GLY A 116 8.73 -9.88 13.17
CA GLY A 116 8.42 -9.11 14.36
C GLY A 116 7.25 -8.17 14.14
N ARG A 117 6.99 -7.30 15.11
CA ARG A 117 5.86 -6.35 15.06
C ARG A 117 6.26 -5.02 15.69
N LEU A 118 5.70 -3.93 15.18
CA LEU A 118 5.82 -2.61 15.80
C LEU A 118 5.12 -2.56 17.15
N THR A 119 5.72 -1.86 18.10
CA THR A 119 5.13 -1.56 19.40
C THR A 119 5.03 -0.05 19.62
N CYS A 120 4.31 0.34 20.67
CA CYS A 120 4.32 1.66 21.27
C CYS A 120 4.30 2.83 20.25
N GLY A 121 5.34 3.66 20.24
CA GLY A 121 5.39 4.90 19.49
C GLY A 121 5.45 4.68 17.98
N SER A 122 6.20 3.67 17.54
CA SER A 122 6.28 3.30 16.13
C SER A 122 4.95 2.82 15.57
N LEU A 123 4.19 2.04 16.35
CA LEU A 123 2.87 1.57 15.94
C LEU A 123 1.86 2.73 15.81
N HIS A 124 1.84 3.64 16.79
CA HIS A 124 0.99 4.83 16.71
C HIS A 124 1.37 5.70 15.49
N ARG A 125 2.67 5.90 15.27
CA ARG A 125 3.16 6.62 14.08
C ARG A 125 2.71 5.96 12.79
N MET A 126 2.76 4.63 12.70
CA MET A 126 2.26 3.89 11.54
C MET A 126 0.78 4.17 11.30
N PHE A 127 -0.07 4.13 12.32
CA PHE A 127 -1.51 4.42 12.15
C PHE A 127 -1.75 5.85 11.64
N ALA A 128 -1.03 6.85 12.17
CA ALA A 128 -1.11 8.24 11.69
C ALA A 128 -0.69 8.37 10.21
N VAL A 129 0.38 7.68 9.81
CA VAL A 129 0.84 7.64 8.41
C VAL A 129 -0.18 6.94 7.51
N SER A 130 -0.73 5.80 7.94
CA SER A 130 -1.78 5.07 7.21
C SER A 130 -3.05 5.91 7.03
N ALA A 131 -3.48 6.66 8.05
CA ALA A 131 -4.60 7.59 7.95
C ALA A 131 -4.35 8.70 6.92
N THR A 132 -3.15 9.30 6.97
CA THR A 132 -2.72 10.34 6.01
C THR A 132 -2.72 9.82 4.58
N ILE A 133 -2.22 8.60 4.36
CA ILE A 133 -2.21 7.94 3.06
C ILE A 133 -3.65 7.76 2.53
N ARG A 134 -4.56 7.24 3.36
CA ARG A 134 -5.97 7.02 2.99
C ARG A 134 -6.67 8.34 2.65
N ALA A 135 -6.43 9.39 3.43
CA ALA A 135 -6.97 10.72 3.18
C ALA A 135 -6.50 11.28 1.81
N HIS A 136 -5.22 11.14 1.48
CA HIS A 136 -4.70 11.57 0.17
C HIS A 136 -5.26 10.74 -0.99
N GLN A 137 -5.46 9.44 -0.81
CA GLN A 137 -6.07 8.59 -1.83
C GLN A 137 -7.53 8.97 -2.10
N ARG A 138 -8.30 9.26 -1.04
CA ARG A 138 -9.69 9.74 -1.17
C ARG A 138 -9.77 11.02 -1.98
N LYS A 139 -9.00 12.05 -1.60
CA LYS A 139 -8.95 13.33 -2.33
C LYS A 139 -8.60 13.15 -3.81
N ARG A 140 -7.65 12.27 -4.13
CA ARG A 140 -7.30 11.94 -5.51
C ARG A 140 -8.47 11.30 -6.25
N ARG A 141 -9.13 10.30 -5.66
CA ARG A 141 -10.31 9.63 -6.25
C ARG A 141 -11.42 10.64 -6.55
N ASP A 142 -11.70 11.55 -5.63
CA ASP A 142 -12.75 12.57 -5.78
C ASP A 142 -12.40 13.55 -6.92
N GLN A 143 -11.13 13.97 -7.02
CA GLN A 143 -10.66 14.85 -8.09
C GLN A 143 -10.78 14.19 -9.48
N PHE A 144 -10.41 12.91 -9.61
CA PHE A 144 -10.56 12.17 -10.86
C PHE A 144 -12.03 11.90 -11.22
N GLY A 145 -12.90 11.68 -10.22
CA GLY A 145 -14.34 11.56 -10.42
C GLY A 145 -14.96 12.84 -11.00
N ARG A 146 -14.58 14.00 -10.46
CA ARG A 146 -15.04 15.31 -10.96
C ARG A 146 -14.59 15.59 -12.39
N LEU A 147 -13.37 15.21 -12.76
CA LEU A 147 -12.84 15.40 -14.13
C LEU A 147 -13.57 14.54 -15.17
N LYS A 148 -14.04 13.33 -14.82
CA LYS A 148 -14.78 12.45 -15.74
C LYS A 148 -16.21 12.93 -16.04
N LEU A 149 -16.84 13.67 -15.13
CA LEU A 149 -18.21 14.16 -15.26
C LEU A 149 -18.31 15.55 -15.95
N GLY A 150 -17.17 16.14 -16.36
CA GLY A 150 -17.08 17.55 -16.75
C GLY A 150 -16.87 17.88 -18.24
N ARG A 151 -17.15 16.97 -19.19
CA ARG A 151 -17.13 17.33 -20.63
C ARG A 151 -18.55 17.20 -21.24
N PRO A 152 -19.33 18.28 -21.33
CA PRO A 152 -20.47 18.29 -22.25
C PRO A 152 -19.91 18.31 -23.69
N SER A 153 -20.26 17.30 -24.48
CA SER A 153 -19.95 17.29 -25.92
C SER A 153 -20.76 18.40 -26.59
N SER A 154 -20.08 19.46 -27.01
CA SER A 154 -20.64 20.47 -27.91
C SER A 154 -20.79 19.88 -29.31
N HIS A 155 -21.75 18.98 -29.49
CA HIS A 155 -22.36 18.71 -30.79
C HIS A 155 -23.60 19.59 -30.90
N GLN A 156 -23.38 20.82 -31.36
CA GLN A 156 -24.47 21.72 -31.70
C GLN A 156 -25.14 21.19 -32.98
N SER A 157 -26.29 20.57 -32.79
CA SER A 157 -27.18 20.13 -33.87
C SER A 157 -27.72 21.36 -34.57
N ARG A 158 -27.20 21.63 -35.77
CA ARG A 158 -27.77 22.64 -36.67
C ARG A 158 -28.95 21.99 -37.41
N SER A 159 -30.10 21.94 -36.75
CA SER A 159 -31.37 21.53 -37.38
C SER A 159 -32.06 22.76 -37.94
N MET A 160 -32.35 22.69 -39.24
CA MET A 160 -33.17 23.62 -40.01
C MET A 160 -34.55 23.82 -39.38
N LEU A 161 -35.03 25.06 -39.46
CA LEU A 161 -36.46 25.38 -39.49
C LEU A 161 -36.63 26.40 -40.64
N LYS A 162 -37.21 25.93 -41.76
CA LYS A 162 -37.94 26.80 -42.69
C LYS A 162 -39.40 26.76 -42.26
N PRO A 163 -40.11 27.89 -42.15
CA PRO A 163 -41.56 27.90 -42.28
C PRO A 163 -41.92 28.26 -43.72
N GLU A 164 -42.58 27.33 -44.38
CA GLU A 164 -43.49 27.56 -45.48
C GLU A 164 -44.89 27.52 -44.87
N GLU A 165 -45.73 28.52 -45.13
CA GLU A 165 -47.14 28.37 -45.50
C GLU A 165 -47.78 29.75 -45.72
N ALA A 166 -48.84 29.73 -46.51
CA ALA A 166 -49.23 30.74 -47.47
C ALA A 166 -50.28 31.76 -46.99
N SER A 167 -50.37 32.84 -47.78
CA SER A 167 -51.52 33.66 -48.17
C SER A 167 -52.77 33.69 -47.30
N HIS A 168 -53.22 34.90 -46.96
CA HIS A 168 -54.64 35.30 -47.06
C HIS A 168 -54.77 36.84 -47.25
N VAL A 169 -55.50 37.18 -48.33
CA VAL A 169 -56.18 38.43 -48.75
C VAL A 169 -55.34 39.63 -49.16
#